data_AF-A0A3B9HDQ3-F1
#
_entry.id   AF-A0A3B9HDQ3-F1
#
_cell.length_a   1.000
_cell.length_b   1.000
_cell.length_c   1.000
_cell.angle_alpha   90.00
_cell.angle_beta   90.00
_cell.angle_gamma   90.00
#
_symmetry.space_group_name_H-M   'P 1'
#
loop_
_entity.id
_entity.type
_entity.pdbx_description
1 polymer ?
#
loop_
_entity_poly.entity_id
_entity_poly.type
_entity_poly.pdbx_seq_one_letter_code
_entity_poly.pdbx_strand_id
1 'polypeptide(L)'
;LIYVADWQNDRVQVFDSEGRFITKIIGDATLSKWGEQKLDANPDMRLQREIAQGLERERFLSGPLGVEIDDNNLLFIIDSDRNRIQIYRKIDPFFLGRYDGGRL
;
A
#
# COMPACT_ATOMS: atom_id res chain seq x y z
N LEU A 1 17.21 0.46 2.31
CA LEU A 1 15.99 0.36 3.15
C LEU A 1 15.77 -1.10 3.46
N ILE A 2 15.30 -1.40 4.67
CA ILE A 2 14.92 -2.75 5.08
C ILE A 2 13.40 -2.76 5.24
N TYR A 3 12.74 -3.70 4.57
CA TYR A 3 11.30 -3.90 4.66
C TYR A 3 11.02 -5.18 5.42
N VAL A 4 10.16 -5.10 6.43
CA VAL A 4 9.81 -6.23 7.29
C VAL A 4 8.32 -6.48 7.21
N ALA A 5 7.93 -7.66 6.73
CA ALA A 5 6.56 -8.15 6.76
C ALA A 5 6.20 -8.59 8.19
N ASP A 6 5.46 -7.74 8.90
CA ASP A 6 5.05 -7.95 10.28
C ASP A 6 3.64 -8.54 10.30
N TRP A 7 3.55 -9.78 9.83
CA TRP A 7 2.31 -10.42 9.38
C TRP A 7 1.21 -10.49 10.45
N GLN A 8 1.57 -10.77 11.71
CA GLN A 8 0.60 -10.86 12.82
C GLN A 8 0.08 -9.48 13.26
N ASN A 9 0.72 -8.40 12.79
CA ASN A 9 0.33 -7.02 13.06
C ASN A 9 -0.21 -6.30 11.81
N ASP A 10 -0.52 -7.04 10.74
CA ASP A 10 -1.15 -6.55 9.51
C ASP A 10 -0.46 -5.30 8.90
N ARG A 11 0.88 -5.30 8.91
CA ARG A 11 1.67 -4.16 8.40
C ARG A 11 3.00 -4.59 7.80
N VAL A 12 3.56 -3.70 7.01
CA VAL A 12 4.98 -3.71 6.62
C VAL A 12 5.68 -2.55 7.30
N GLN A 13 6.81 -2.81 7.96
CA GLN A 13 7.64 -1.77 8.57
C GLN A 13 8.86 -1.48 7.68
N VAL A 14 9.28 -0.22 7.66
CA VAL A 14 10.41 0.26 6.86
C VAL A 14 11.46 0.83 7.78
N PHE A 15 12.70 0.37 7.62
CA PHE A 15 13.87 0.82 8.38
C PHE A 15 14.98 1.29 7.44
N ASP A 16 15.91 2.10 7.95
CA ASP A 16 17.17 2.37 7.26
C ASP A 16 18.18 1.22 7.43
N SER A 17 19.36 1.37 6.85
CA SER A 17 20.45 0.39 6.93
C SER A 17 20.99 0.17 8.34
N GLU A 18 20.78 1.12 9.25
CA GLU A 18 21.18 1.02 10.66
C GLU A 18 20.06 0.44 11.54
N GLY A 19 18.93 0.04 10.95
CA GLY A 19 17.79 -0.53 11.65
C GLY A 19 16.91 0.51 12.36
N ARG A 20 17.05 1.81 12.07
CA ARG A 20 16.17 2.84 12.64
C ARG A 20 14.85 2.87 11.88
N PHE A 21 13.75 2.96 12.63
CA PHE A 21 12.40 3.01 12.06
C PHE A 21 12.18 4.28 11.24
N ILE A 22 11.66 4.12 10.02
CA ILE A 22 11.29 5.23 9.13
C ILE A 22 9.77 5.37 9.11
N THR A 23 9.06 4.31 8.75
CA THR A 23 7.60 4.33 8.58
C THR A 23 7.01 2.93 8.58
N LYS A 24 5.67 2.85 8.52
CA LYS A 24 4.91 1.61 8.31
C LYS A 24 3.88 1.79 7.21
N ILE A 25 3.57 0.70 6.53
CA ILE A 25 2.52 0.57 5.51
C ILE A 25 1.46 -0.34 6.08
N ILE A 26 0.21 0.14 6.15
CA ILE A 26 -0.94 -0.61 6.69
C ILE A 26 -1.90 -1.10 5.60
N GLY A 27 -1.60 -0.83 4.33
CA GLY A 27 -2.48 -1.11 3.20
C GLY A 27 -3.22 0.14 2.70
N ASP A 28 -3.29 0.25 1.37
CA ASP A 28 -4.05 1.28 0.68
C ASP A 28 -4.62 0.74 -0.64
N ALA A 29 -5.17 -0.47 -0.60
CA ALA A 29 -5.65 -1.10 -1.80
C ALA A 29 -6.90 -0.41 -2.35
N THR A 30 -6.94 -0.36 -3.67
CA THR A 30 -8.09 0.01 -4.47
C THR A 30 -8.68 -1.22 -5.16
N LEU A 31 -9.81 -1.06 -5.85
CA LEU A 31 -10.30 -2.10 -6.74
C LEU A 31 -9.31 -2.31 -7.88
N SER A 32 -8.91 -3.57 -8.07
CA SER A 32 -8.13 -3.95 -9.24
C SER A 32 -9.01 -3.98 -10.48
N LYS A 33 -8.40 -3.97 -11.67
CA LYS A 33 -9.13 -4.16 -12.93
C LYS A 33 -10.02 -5.41 -12.94
N TRP A 34 -9.59 -6.48 -12.25
CA TRP A 34 -10.35 -7.72 -12.12
C TRP A 34 -11.49 -7.60 -11.10
N GLY A 35 -11.28 -6.83 -10.02
CA GLY A 35 -12.33 -6.49 -9.06
C GLY A 35 -13.45 -5.68 -9.70
N GLU A 36 -13.10 -4.67 -10.51
CA GLU A 36 -14.07 -3.90 -11.29
C GLU A 36 -14.83 -4.79 -12.27
N GLN A 37 -14.14 -5.63 -13.04
CA GLN A 37 -14.78 -6.55 -13.98
C GLN A 37 -15.78 -7.50 -13.29
N LYS A 38 -15.45 -7.99 -12.09
CA LYS A 38 -16.36 -8.84 -11.30
C LYS A 38 -17.61 -8.08 -10.86
N LEU A 39 -17.46 -6.82 -10.46
CA LEU A 39 -18.59 -5.97 -10.05
C LEU A 39 -19.47 -5.59 -11.24
N ASP A 40 -18.88 -5.40 -12.42
CA ASP A 40 -19.61 -5.06 -13.65
C ASP A 40 -20.37 -6.25 -14.26
N ALA A 41 -20.03 -7.48 -13.88
CA ALA A 41 -20.75 -8.67 -14.33
C ALA A 41 -22.20 -8.75 -13.81
N ASN A 42 -22.52 -8.02 -12.72
CA ASN A 42 -23.87 -7.96 -12.17
C ASN A 42 -24.13 -6.60 -11.50
N PRO A 43 -25.04 -5.76 -12.02
CA PRO A 43 -25.40 -4.46 -11.43
C PRO A 43 -25.81 -4.54 -9.95
N ASP A 44 -26.46 -5.62 -9.53
CA ASP A 44 -26.86 -5.81 -8.13
C ASP A 44 -25.64 -5.89 -7.20
N MET A 45 -24.50 -6.40 -7.68
CA MET A 45 -23.27 -6.45 -6.89
C MET A 45 -22.70 -5.05 -6.63
N ARG A 46 -22.83 -4.12 -7.59
CA ARG A 46 -22.44 -2.72 -7.36
C ARG A 46 -23.35 -2.07 -6.32
N LEU A 47 -24.65 -2.27 -6.42
CA LEU A 47 -25.61 -1.74 -5.46
C LEU A 47 -25.35 -2.30 -4.05
N GLN A 48 -25.17 -3.62 -3.93
CA GLN A 48 -24.84 -4.27 -2.66
C GLN A 48 -23.54 -3.74 -2.06
N ARG A 49 -22.53 -3.48 -2.89
CA ARG A 49 -21.29 -2.85 -2.45
C ARG A 49 -21.52 -1.42 -1.98
N GLU A 50 -22.28 -0.61 -2.70
CA GLU A 50 -22.53 0.79 -2.33
C GLU A 50 -23.17 0.93 -0.93
N ILE A 51 -24.08 0.03 -0.58
CA ILE A 51 -24.75 0.04 0.74
C ILE A 51 -23.99 -0.75 1.82
N ALA A 52 -22.92 -1.46 1.46
CA ALA A 52 -22.17 -2.27 2.41
C ALA A 52 -21.40 -1.39 3.40
N GLN A 53 -21.55 -1.68 4.69
CA GLN A 53 -20.86 -0.96 5.75
C GLN A 53 -19.45 -1.52 5.99
N GLY A 54 -18.53 -0.63 6.33
CA GLY A 54 -17.17 -1.01 6.70
C GLY A 54 -16.27 -1.36 5.51
N LEU A 55 -16.58 -0.91 4.29
CA LEU A 55 -15.77 -1.23 3.12
C LEU A 55 -14.37 -0.59 3.16
N GLU A 56 -14.17 0.47 3.93
CA GLU A 56 -12.87 1.09 4.13
C GLU A 56 -11.84 0.10 4.67
N ARG A 57 -12.28 -0.91 5.43
CA ARG A 57 -11.41 -1.98 5.93
C ARG A 57 -10.76 -2.79 4.80
N GLU A 58 -11.33 -2.76 3.59
CA GLU A 58 -10.79 -3.50 2.46
C GLU A 58 -9.46 -2.99 1.95
N ARG A 59 -9.11 -1.74 2.23
CA ARG A 59 -7.83 -1.17 1.78
C ARG A 59 -6.64 -1.72 2.57
N PHE A 60 -6.87 -2.10 3.83
CA PHE A 60 -5.80 -2.52 4.74
C PHE A 60 -5.23 -3.89 4.37
N LEU A 61 -3.94 -4.07 4.68
CA LEU A 61 -3.26 -5.36 4.60
C LEU A 61 -3.88 -6.34 5.60
N SER A 62 -3.78 -7.63 5.28
CA SER A 62 -4.21 -8.73 6.13
C SER A 62 -3.25 -9.91 5.92
N GLY A 63 -2.49 -10.23 6.95
CA GLY A 63 -1.49 -11.31 6.91
C GLY A 63 -0.43 -11.13 5.83
N PRO A 64 0.30 -9.99 5.77
CA PRO A 64 1.34 -9.81 4.77
C PRO A 64 2.52 -10.75 5.02
N LEU A 65 2.71 -11.76 4.16
CA LEU A 65 3.72 -12.80 4.38
C LEU A 65 5.09 -12.49 3.77
N GLY A 66 5.14 -11.62 2.76
CA GLY A 66 6.35 -11.35 2.01
C GLY A 66 6.33 -9.99 1.33
N VAL A 67 7.53 -9.48 1.09
CA VAL A 67 7.79 -8.24 0.36
C VAL A 67 8.92 -8.47 -0.63
N GLU A 68 8.82 -7.86 -1.80
CA GLU A 68 9.86 -7.91 -2.84
C GLU A 68 9.95 -6.54 -3.51
N ILE A 69 11.15 -6.16 -3.99
CA ILE A 69 11.35 -4.90 -4.72
C ILE A 69 11.91 -5.24 -6.08
N ASP A 70 11.26 -4.75 -7.14
CA ASP A 70 11.77 -4.93 -8.50
C ASP A 70 12.86 -3.91 -8.87
N ASP A 71 13.45 -4.10 -10.05
CA ASP A 71 14.47 -3.19 -10.60
C ASP A 71 13.95 -1.75 -10.85
N ASN A 72 12.63 -1.55 -10.84
CA ASN A 72 11.99 -0.23 -10.96
C ASN A 72 11.70 0.41 -9.59
N ASN A 73 12.18 -0.20 -8.51
CA ASN A 73 11.96 0.24 -7.13
C ASN A 73 10.46 0.25 -6.72
N LEU A 74 9.68 -0.67 -7.30
CA LEU A 74 8.31 -0.95 -6.88
C LEU A 74 8.35 -2.00 -5.78
N LEU A 75 7.73 -1.69 -4.65
CA LEU A 75 7.54 -2.61 -3.53
C LEU A 75 6.27 -3.42 -3.77
N PHE A 76 6.41 -4.73 -3.86
CA PHE A 76 5.32 -5.70 -3.89
C PHE A 76 5.10 -6.23 -2.48
N ILE A 77 3.88 -6.15 -1.97
CA ILE A 77 3.47 -6.71 -0.68
C ILE A 77 2.44 -7.79 -0.94
N ILE A 78 2.73 -9.03 -0.54
CA ILE A 78 1.77 -10.14 -0.61
C ILE A 78 0.73 -9.92 0.48
N ASP A 79 -0.53 -9.68 0.11
CA ASP A 79 -1.63 -9.42 1.04
C ASP A 79 -2.50 -10.70 1.13
N SER A 80 -1.94 -11.69 1.83
CA SER A 80 -2.28 -13.11 1.67
C SER A 80 -3.75 -13.41 1.96
N ASP A 81 -4.28 -12.89 3.06
CA ASP A 81 -5.67 -13.14 3.47
C ASP A 81 -6.67 -12.36 2.62
N ARG A 82 -6.18 -11.44 1.77
CA ARG A 82 -6.98 -10.71 0.78
C ARG A 82 -6.86 -11.27 -0.63
N ASN A 83 -6.07 -12.32 -0.84
CA ASN A 83 -5.81 -12.92 -2.15
C ASN A 83 -5.36 -11.89 -3.20
N ARG A 84 -4.51 -10.94 -2.80
CA ARG A 84 -4.00 -9.90 -3.71
C ARG A 84 -2.54 -9.56 -3.42
N ILE A 85 -1.96 -8.76 -4.32
CA ILE A 85 -0.68 -8.11 -4.10
C ILE A 85 -0.94 -6.59 -4.14
N GLN A 86 -0.45 -5.88 -3.13
CA GLN A 86 -0.44 -4.41 -3.14
C GLN A 86 0.92 -3.93 -3.63
N ILE A 87 0.95 -3.01 -4.59
CA ILE A 87 2.17 -2.51 -5.22
C ILE A 87 2.33 -1.03 -4.87
N TYR A 88 3.47 -0.68 -4.27
CA TYR A 88 3.79 0.67 -3.82
C TYR A 88 4.99 1.22 -4.58
N ARG A 89 4.95 2.51 -4.90
CA ARG A 89 6.10 3.24 -5.41
C ARG A 89 6.62 4.18 -4.33
N LYS A 90 7.90 4.08 -4.01
CA LYS A 90 8.55 5.11 -3.19
C LYS A 90 8.72 6.37 -4.05
N ILE A 91 8.18 7.48 -3.57
CA ILE A 91 8.45 8.80 -4.15
C ILE A 91 9.60 9.39 -3.35
N ASP A 92 10.72 9.67 -4.01
CA ASP A 92 11.82 10.35 -3.35
C ASP A 92 11.40 11.78 -3.01
N PRO A 93 11.76 12.28 -1.80
CA PRO A 93 11.48 13.66 -1.45
C PRO A 93 12.24 14.57 -2.42
N PHE A 94 11.50 15.34 -3.21
CA PHE A 94 12.08 16.41 -4.00
C PHE A 94 11.88 17.72 -3.24
N PHE A 95 12.99 18.37 -2.88
CA PHE A 95 12.96 19.70 -2.30
C PHE A 95 12.94 20.72 -3.43
N LEU A 96 11.81 21.43 -3.60
CA LEU A 96 11.61 22.44 -4.66
C LEU A 96 12.30 23.78 -4.38
N GLY A 97 13.05 23.88 -3.26
CA GLY A 97 13.79 25.06 -2.81
C GLY A 97 13.43 26.37 -3.48
N ARG A 98 12.50 27.15 -2.91
CA ARG A 98 12.57 28.59 -3.13
C ARG A 98 13.69 29.11 -2.24
N TYR A 99 14.87 29.22 -2.82
CA TYR A 99 15.93 30.07 -2.31
C TYR A 99 15.48 31.52 -2.53
N ASP A 100 14.97 32.18 -1.50
CA ASP A 100 14.48 33.57 -1.53
C ASP A 100 15.53 34.59 -1.10
N GLY A 101 16.82 34.22 -1.12
CA GLY A 101 17.93 35.18 -1.12
C GLY A 101 17.99 36.14 0.07
N GLY A 102 17.49 35.74 1.25
CA GLY A 102 17.51 36.55 2.46
C GLY A 102 18.81 36.43 3.27
N ARG A 103 19.55 37.52 3.36
CA ARG A 103 20.85 37.74 4.04
C ARG A 103 20.96 37.26 5.50
N LEU A 104 22.17 36.82 5.86
CA LEU A 104 22.74 36.88 7.22
C LEU A 104 22.81 38.31 7.75
#